data_AF-A0A1W1YBV4-F1
#
_entry.id   AF-A0A1W1YBV4-F1
#
_cell.length_a   1.000
_cell.length_b   1.000
_cell.length_c   1.000
_cell.angle_alpha   90.00
_cell.angle_beta   90.00
_cell.angle_gamma   90.00
#
_symmetry.space_group_name_H-M   'P 1'
#
loop_
_entity.id
_entity.type
_entity.pdbx_description
1 polymer ?
#
loop_
_entity_poly.entity_id
_entity_poly.type
_entity_poly.pdbx_seq_one_letter_code
_entity_poly.pdbx_strand_id
1 'polypeptide(L)'
;MIQTGKKLFTKLVPALVGIIMLTGFMVVGFDNNLAGMVVIAQASPVEGLNVSEQQKTEIQAIFRQANDQMKQLKANTHINRSPFARNQAKQQVEELFKQLQTIRTDAMGKVRNQLNPSQQASFDQLTAKIKEAGKNRTELLKSLELTQQQKMKIARAAEQSKEKTWDVLGDSTLSKEQKITQIKKMKQDVTNTIREQLTAEQQTKFDAWRQQQQEDFVF
;
A
#
# COMPACT_ATOMS: atom_id res chain seq x y z
N MET A 1 2.20 5.94 -62.22
CA MET A 1 1.17 6.07 -61.17
C MET A 1 1.61 5.23 -59.97
N ILE A 2 1.86 5.88 -58.84
CA ILE A 2 2.45 5.28 -57.63
C ILE A 2 1.31 4.91 -56.69
N GLN A 3 1.15 3.62 -56.37
CA GLN A 3 0.24 3.15 -55.31
C GLN A 3 1.01 3.03 -53.99
N THR A 4 0.78 3.97 -53.08
CA THR A 4 1.30 3.99 -51.71
C THR A 4 0.33 3.23 -50.79
N GLY A 5 0.65 1.98 -50.48
CA GLY A 5 -0.06 1.18 -49.48
C GLY A 5 0.33 1.56 -48.05
N LYS A 6 -0.53 2.34 -47.37
CA LYS A 6 -0.44 2.61 -45.93
C LYS A 6 -0.82 1.36 -45.13
N LYS A 7 0.16 0.72 -44.47
CA LYS A 7 -0.10 -0.27 -43.42
C LYS A 7 -0.53 0.47 -42.14
N LEU A 8 -1.81 0.37 -41.78
CA LEU A 8 -2.30 0.75 -40.46
C LEU A 8 -1.77 -0.23 -39.42
N PHE A 9 -0.89 0.26 -38.54
CA PHE A 9 -0.56 -0.41 -37.29
C PHE A 9 -1.72 -0.26 -36.32
N THR A 10 -2.50 -1.33 -36.14
CA THR A 10 -3.50 -1.45 -35.09
C THR A 10 -2.76 -1.58 -33.75
N LYS A 11 -2.56 -0.46 -33.05
CA LYS A 11 -2.14 -0.47 -31.64
C LYS A 11 -3.30 -1.01 -30.81
N LEU A 12 -3.25 -2.30 -30.48
CA LEU A 12 -4.00 -2.89 -29.38
C LEU A 12 -3.51 -2.24 -28.09
N VAL A 13 -4.25 -1.26 -27.60
CA VAL A 13 -4.19 -0.82 -26.20
C VAL A 13 -4.89 -1.92 -25.40
N PRO A 14 -4.21 -2.71 -24.56
CA PRO A 14 -4.92 -3.57 -23.63
C PRO A 14 -5.69 -2.67 -22.67
N ALA A 15 -7.00 -2.87 -22.69
CA ALA A 15 -7.98 -2.18 -21.90
C ALA A 15 -7.61 -2.16 -20.41
N LEU A 16 -7.79 -0.99 -19.79
CA LEU A 16 -7.96 -0.79 -18.35
C LEU A 16 -9.15 -1.63 -17.86
N VAL A 17 -8.93 -2.93 -17.64
CA VAL A 17 -9.92 -3.82 -17.06
C VAL A 17 -9.62 -3.94 -15.57
N GLY A 18 -10.59 -3.48 -14.77
CA GLY A 18 -10.78 -3.99 -13.41
C GLY A 18 -10.29 -3.11 -12.28
N ILE A 19 -10.79 -1.87 -12.19
CA ILE A 19 -11.01 -1.29 -10.85
C ILE A 19 -12.10 -2.15 -10.20
N ILE A 20 -11.71 -3.24 -9.54
CA ILE A 20 -12.60 -4.02 -8.69
C ILE A 20 -12.97 -3.11 -7.53
N MET A 21 -14.10 -2.44 -7.68
CA MET A 21 -14.67 -1.62 -6.64
C MET A 21 -15.10 -2.54 -5.48
N LEU A 22 -14.20 -2.67 -4.49
CA LEU A 22 -14.46 -3.11 -3.11
C LEU A 22 -15.37 -2.11 -2.36
N THR A 23 -16.36 -1.51 -3.02
CA THR A 23 -17.13 -0.36 -2.51
C THR A 23 -18.30 -0.76 -1.62
N GLY A 24 -18.84 -1.97 -1.74
CA GLY A 24 -20.14 -2.30 -1.15
C GLY A 24 -20.13 -3.02 0.20
N PHE A 25 -19.09 -3.77 0.55
CA PHE A 25 -19.20 -4.79 1.62
C PHE A 25 -18.14 -4.75 2.72
N MET A 26 -17.39 -3.65 2.85
CA MET A 26 -16.49 -3.42 3.98
C MET A 26 -17.22 -3.20 5.32
N VAL A 27 -18.55 -3.32 5.40
CA VAL A 27 -19.35 -2.96 6.58
C VAL A 27 -19.13 -3.92 7.75
N VAL A 28 -18.66 -5.15 7.53
CA VAL A 28 -18.75 -6.22 8.53
C VAL A 28 -17.37 -6.77 8.88
N GLY A 29 -16.73 -6.27 9.94
CA GLY A 29 -15.52 -6.92 10.50
C GLY A 29 -14.36 -6.04 11.01
N PHE A 30 -14.47 -4.72 11.01
CA PHE A 30 -13.34 -3.83 11.31
C PHE A 30 -12.96 -3.69 12.79
N ASP A 31 -13.73 -4.25 13.72
CA ASP A 31 -13.61 -3.86 15.12
C ASP A 31 -12.28 -4.25 15.78
N ASN A 32 -11.60 -5.31 15.31
CA ASN A 32 -10.36 -5.79 15.93
C ASN A 32 -9.09 -5.72 15.05
N ASN A 33 -9.18 -5.40 13.75
CA ASN A 33 -8.05 -5.57 12.82
C ASN A 33 -7.67 -4.34 11.95
N LEU A 34 -8.01 -3.13 12.40
CA LEU A 34 -7.43 -1.88 11.85
C LEU A 34 -5.90 -1.89 11.88
N ALA A 35 -5.31 -2.65 12.81
CA ALA A 35 -3.88 -2.78 13.05
C ALA A 35 -3.07 -3.23 11.83
N GLY A 36 -3.58 -4.19 11.05
CA GLY A 36 -2.92 -4.63 9.82
C GLY A 36 -3.20 -3.71 8.62
N MET A 37 -4.32 -2.98 8.64
CA MET A 37 -4.80 -2.23 7.48
C MET A 37 -4.21 -0.84 7.37
N VAL A 38 -3.92 -0.14 8.47
CA VAL A 38 -3.51 1.29 8.43
C VAL A 38 -1.99 1.52 8.53
N VAL A 39 -1.20 0.52 8.14
CA VAL A 39 0.21 0.76 7.79
C VAL A 39 0.24 1.51 6.44
N ILE A 40 0.11 2.83 6.47
CA ILE A 40 0.30 3.66 5.27
C ILE A 40 1.67 3.33 4.67
N ALA A 41 1.72 3.26 3.35
CA ALA A 41 2.96 3.20 2.61
C ALA A 41 4.02 4.15 3.20
N GLN A 42 5.06 3.56 3.78
CA GLN A 42 6.24 4.29 4.19
C GLN A 42 7.24 4.30 3.03
N ALA A 43 8.21 5.22 3.07
CA ALA A 43 9.30 5.24 2.10
C ALA A 43 9.89 3.82 1.99
N SER A 44 10.11 3.34 0.77
CA SER A 44 10.65 1.99 0.59
C SER A 44 11.96 1.88 1.36
N PRO A 45 12.14 0.81 2.16
CA PRO A 45 13.35 0.61 2.93
C PRO A 45 14.58 0.39 2.02
N VAL A 46 14.39 0.30 0.71
CA VAL A 46 15.46 0.19 -0.28
C VAL A 46 15.98 1.56 -0.73
N GLU A 47 15.15 2.60 -0.77
CA GLU A 47 15.58 3.91 -1.28
C GLU A 47 16.64 4.57 -0.40
N GLY A 48 16.70 4.21 0.89
CA GLY A 48 17.75 4.64 1.82
C GLY A 48 19.06 3.84 1.72
N LEU A 49 19.10 2.78 0.91
CA LEU A 49 20.26 1.90 0.81
C LEU A 49 21.15 2.30 -0.37
N ASN A 50 22.46 2.23 -0.17
CA ASN A 50 23.43 2.34 -1.25
C ASN A 50 23.54 1.00 -1.97
N VAL A 51 22.59 0.70 -2.86
CA VAL A 51 22.51 -0.52 -3.67
C VAL A 51 23.13 -0.32 -5.06
N SER A 52 23.76 -1.37 -5.61
CA SER A 52 24.30 -1.35 -6.97
C SER A 52 23.19 -1.33 -8.03
N GLU A 53 23.52 -0.97 -9.28
CA GLU A 53 22.54 -0.98 -10.39
C GLU A 53 21.97 -2.39 -10.65
N GLN A 54 22.78 -3.43 -10.47
CA GLN A 54 22.31 -4.81 -10.56
C GLN A 54 21.29 -5.11 -9.45
N GLN A 55 21.62 -4.80 -8.19
CA GLN A 55 20.70 -4.99 -7.05
C GLN A 55 19.40 -4.19 -7.25
N LYS A 56 19.49 -2.95 -7.74
CA LYS A 56 18.30 -2.14 -8.07
C LYS A 56 17.40 -2.84 -9.08
N THR A 57 17.98 -3.38 -10.15
CA THR A 57 17.23 -4.09 -11.20
C THR A 57 16.53 -5.33 -10.65
N GLU A 58 17.23 -6.13 -9.85
CA GLU A 58 16.68 -7.34 -9.21
C GLU A 58 15.56 -6.99 -8.21
N ILE A 59 15.77 -5.96 -7.39
CA ILE A 59 14.77 -5.47 -6.43
C ILE A 59 13.52 -4.92 -7.14
N GLN A 60 13.68 -4.17 -8.23
CA GLN A 60 12.55 -3.70 -9.03
C GLN A 60 11.76 -4.86 -9.64
N ALA A 61 12.45 -5.89 -10.12
CA ALA A 61 11.80 -7.11 -10.64
C ALA A 61 10.99 -7.81 -9.55
N ILE A 62 11.51 -7.89 -8.31
CA ILE A 62 10.78 -8.45 -7.16
C ILE A 62 9.50 -7.66 -6.87
N PHE A 63 9.57 -6.31 -6.84
CA PHE A 63 8.39 -5.47 -6.62
C PHE A 63 7.36 -5.62 -7.73
N ARG A 64 7.80 -5.68 -9.00
CA ARG A 64 6.91 -5.89 -10.15
C ARG A 64 6.21 -7.24 -10.08
N GLN A 65 6.95 -8.32 -9.81
CA GLN A 65 6.38 -9.65 -9.66
C GLN A 65 5.34 -9.69 -8.53
N ALA A 66 5.65 -9.09 -7.39
CA ALA A 66 4.72 -9.01 -6.27
C ALA A 66 3.44 -8.24 -6.64
N ASN A 67 3.55 -7.14 -7.40
CA ASN A 67 2.39 -6.41 -7.91
C ASN A 67 1.51 -7.26 -8.82
N ASP A 68 2.12 -7.98 -9.75
CA ASP A 68 1.39 -8.83 -10.68
C ASP A 68 0.66 -9.94 -9.91
N GLN A 69 1.30 -10.55 -8.91
CA GLN A 69 0.67 -11.52 -8.01
C GLN A 69 -0.51 -10.92 -7.23
N MET A 70 -0.36 -9.70 -6.68
CA MET A 70 -1.45 -9.02 -5.98
C MET A 70 -2.62 -8.69 -6.91
N LYS A 71 -2.35 -8.26 -8.15
CA LYS A 71 -3.38 -7.97 -9.16
C LYS A 71 -4.13 -9.25 -9.57
N GLN A 72 -3.40 -10.33 -9.84
CA GLN A 72 -3.98 -11.64 -10.15
C GLN A 72 -4.84 -12.16 -8.99
N LEU A 73 -4.34 -12.05 -7.76
CA LEU A 73 -5.08 -12.46 -6.57
C LEU A 73 -6.41 -11.72 -6.44
N LYS A 74 -6.39 -10.39 -6.59
CA LYS A 74 -7.62 -9.58 -6.55
C LYS A 74 -8.59 -9.95 -7.69
N ALA A 75 -8.07 -10.18 -8.89
CA ALA A 75 -8.88 -10.57 -10.05
C ALA A 75 -9.57 -11.94 -9.86
N ASN A 76 -8.88 -12.87 -9.20
CA ASN A 76 -9.38 -14.23 -8.95
C ASN A 76 -10.21 -14.34 -7.67
N THR A 77 -10.23 -13.31 -6.82
CA THR A 77 -10.98 -13.34 -5.56
C THR A 77 -12.43 -12.95 -5.80
N HIS A 78 -13.33 -13.91 -5.64
CA HIS A 78 -14.77 -13.66 -5.67
C HIS A 78 -15.29 -13.36 -4.25
N ILE A 79 -15.68 -12.11 -4.00
CA ILE A 79 -16.31 -11.71 -2.73
C ILE A 79 -17.83 -11.81 -2.91
N ASN A 80 -18.48 -12.64 -2.11
CA ASN A 80 -19.94 -12.77 -2.10
C ASN A 80 -20.57 -11.43 -1.68
N ARG A 81 -21.30 -10.80 -2.58
CA ARG A 81 -21.95 -9.50 -2.38
C ARG A 81 -23.41 -9.63 -1.94
N SER A 82 -23.83 -10.81 -1.48
CA SER A 82 -25.19 -10.99 -0.96
C SER A 82 -25.32 -10.37 0.44
N PRO A 83 -26.37 -9.56 0.70
CA PRO A 83 -26.64 -9.03 2.04
C PRO A 83 -26.93 -10.13 3.08
N PHE A 84 -27.22 -11.35 2.64
CA PHE A 84 -27.44 -12.53 3.49
C PHE A 84 -26.15 -13.32 3.79
N ALA A 85 -25.06 -13.05 3.06
CA ALA A 85 -23.78 -13.74 3.19
C ALA A 85 -22.71 -12.90 3.91
N ARG A 86 -23.12 -11.97 4.80
CA ARG A 86 -22.20 -11.02 5.46
C ARG A 86 -21.00 -11.67 6.15
N ASN A 87 -21.21 -12.80 6.83
CA ASN A 87 -20.13 -13.51 7.51
C ASN A 87 -19.14 -14.15 6.52
N GLN A 88 -19.65 -14.69 5.40
CA GLN A 88 -18.81 -15.25 4.35
C GLN A 88 -18.02 -14.14 3.63
N ALA A 89 -18.67 -13.02 3.32
CA ALA A 89 -18.01 -11.86 2.72
C ALA A 89 -16.87 -11.33 3.61
N LYS A 90 -17.11 -11.27 4.93
CA LYS A 90 -16.08 -10.92 5.92
C LYS A 90 -14.88 -11.86 5.85
N GLN A 91 -15.12 -13.17 5.92
CA GLN A 91 -14.04 -14.18 5.86
C GLN A 91 -13.24 -14.09 4.55
N GLN A 92 -13.92 -13.89 3.41
CA GLN A 92 -13.27 -13.74 2.11
C GLN A 92 -12.40 -12.48 2.04
N VAL A 93 -12.86 -11.38 2.63
CA VAL A 93 -12.08 -10.13 2.71
C VAL A 93 -10.87 -10.31 3.63
N GLU A 94 -11.04 -10.93 4.80
CA GLU A 94 -9.94 -11.22 5.74
C GLU A 94 -8.87 -12.11 5.09
N GLU A 95 -9.29 -13.16 4.37
CA GLU A 95 -8.37 -14.06 3.67
C GLU A 95 -7.64 -13.34 2.53
N LEU A 96 -8.34 -12.53 1.73
CA LEU A 96 -7.70 -11.69 0.70
C LEU A 96 -6.60 -10.80 1.30
N PHE A 97 -6.89 -10.12 2.41
CA PHE A 97 -5.90 -9.26 3.07
C PHE A 97 -4.70 -10.04 3.60
N LYS A 98 -4.93 -11.22 4.17
CA LYS A 98 -3.87 -12.11 4.64
C LYS A 98 -2.97 -12.55 3.49
N GLN A 99 -3.55 -12.95 2.35
CA GLN A 99 -2.79 -13.35 1.17
C GLN A 99 -2.02 -12.17 0.54
N LEU A 100 -2.62 -10.98 0.46
CA LEU A 100 -1.91 -9.77 0.06
C LEU A 100 -0.74 -9.46 1.00
N GLN A 101 -0.89 -9.65 2.31
CA GLN A 101 0.18 -9.48 3.28
C GLN A 101 1.30 -10.51 3.07
N THR A 102 0.97 -11.78 2.84
CA THR A 102 1.94 -12.82 2.53
C THR A 102 2.78 -12.46 1.31
N ILE A 103 2.16 -12.06 0.19
CA ILE A 103 2.90 -11.64 -1.02
C ILE A 103 3.89 -10.51 -0.71
N ARG A 104 3.48 -9.52 0.08
CA ARG A 104 4.34 -8.40 0.47
C ARG A 104 5.50 -8.86 1.36
N THR A 105 5.22 -9.69 2.37
CA THR A 105 6.25 -10.22 3.27
C THR A 105 7.26 -11.06 2.50
N ASP A 106 6.81 -11.92 1.59
CA ASP A 106 7.68 -12.75 0.75
C ASP A 106 8.56 -11.89 -0.17
N ALA A 107 7.98 -10.87 -0.80
CA ALA A 107 8.73 -9.94 -1.63
C ALA A 107 9.79 -9.18 -0.82
N MET A 108 9.46 -8.73 0.39
CA MET A 108 10.43 -8.08 1.29
C MET A 108 11.56 -9.03 1.71
N GLY A 109 11.26 -10.32 1.95
CA GLY A 109 12.28 -11.34 2.19
C GLY A 109 13.21 -11.54 0.99
N LYS A 110 12.65 -11.57 -0.22
CA LYS A 110 13.45 -11.64 -1.46
C LYS A 110 14.33 -10.41 -1.66
N VAL A 111 13.82 -9.20 -1.38
CA VAL A 111 14.59 -7.95 -1.42
C VAL A 111 15.77 -8.04 -0.45
N ARG A 112 15.51 -8.44 0.80
CA ARG A 112 16.55 -8.61 1.82
C ARG A 112 17.66 -9.54 1.34
N ASN A 113 17.32 -10.62 0.64
CA ASN A 113 18.30 -11.59 0.13
C ASN A 113 19.16 -11.06 -1.03
N GLN A 114 18.78 -9.96 -1.69
CA GLN A 114 19.62 -9.28 -2.69
C GLN A 114 20.65 -8.34 -2.05
N LEU A 115 20.56 -8.11 -0.73
CA LEU A 115 21.41 -7.16 -0.02
C LEU A 115 22.62 -7.87 0.60
N ASN A 116 23.75 -7.18 0.65
CA ASN A 116 24.92 -7.63 1.41
C ASN A 116 24.69 -7.48 2.93
N PRO A 117 25.53 -8.08 3.80
CA PRO A 117 25.28 -8.08 5.25
C PRO A 117 25.10 -6.69 5.88
N SER A 118 25.88 -5.69 5.44
CA SER A 118 25.75 -4.32 5.96
C SER A 118 24.42 -3.68 5.52
N GLN A 119 24.05 -3.84 4.25
CA GLN A 119 22.77 -3.37 3.72
C GLN A 119 21.57 -4.09 4.38
N GLN A 120 21.69 -5.39 4.67
CA GLN A 120 20.65 -6.15 5.39
C GLN A 120 20.40 -5.57 6.78
N ALA A 121 21.45 -5.22 7.53
CA ALA A 121 21.30 -4.60 8.84
C ALA A 121 20.54 -3.26 8.77
N SER A 122 20.89 -2.38 7.82
CA SER A 122 20.17 -1.13 7.60
C SER A 122 18.72 -1.36 7.16
N PHE A 123 18.48 -2.33 6.28
CA PHE A 123 17.15 -2.71 5.84
C PHE A 123 16.27 -3.24 6.98
N ASP A 124 16.83 -4.10 7.84
CA ASP A 124 16.15 -4.68 8.99
C ASP A 124 15.80 -3.59 10.01
N GLN A 125 16.71 -2.65 10.27
CA GLN A 125 16.46 -1.50 11.13
C GLN A 125 15.35 -0.58 10.57
N LEU A 126 15.38 -0.28 9.27
CA LEU A 126 14.35 0.51 8.61
C LEU A 126 12.98 -0.19 8.67
N THR A 127 12.96 -1.49 8.40
CA THR A 127 11.74 -2.31 8.47
C THR A 127 11.16 -2.35 9.89
N ALA A 128 12.02 -2.47 10.90
CA ALA A 128 11.61 -2.40 12.31
C ALA A 128 11.00 -1.03 12.67
N LYS A 129 11.64 0.08 12.26
CA LYS A 129 11.10 1.44 12.45
C LYS A 129 9.75 1.63 11.76
N ILE A 130 9.60 1.13 10.54
CA ILE A 130 8.34 1.18 9.78
C ILE A 130 7.24 0.41 10.52
N LYS A 131 7.56 -0.80 11.02
CA LYS A 131 6.63 -1.63 11.79
C LYS A 131 6.19 -0.92 13.06
N GLU A 132 7.11 -0.31 13.79
CA GLU A 132 6.82 0.42 15.03
C GLU A 132 5.94 1.65 14.78
N ALA A 133 6.28 2.47 13.79
CA ALA A 133 5.45 3.60 13.39
C ALA A 133 4.04 3.15 12.93
N GLY A 134 3.92 1.95 12.35
CA GLY A 134 2.64 1.31 12.03
C GLY A 134 1.82 0.94 13.26
N LYS A 135 2.45 0.43 14.32
CA LYS A 135 1.79 0.15 15.61
C LYS A 135 1.33 1.44 16.29
N ASN A 136 2.20 2.45 16.40
CA ASN A 136 1.86 3.73 17.03
C ASN A 136 0.65 4.39 16.33
N ARG A 137 0.60 4.35 14.99
CA ARG A 137 -0.56 4.83 14.24
C ARG A 137 -1.81 4.00 14.51
N THR A 138 -1.67 2.68 14.60
CA THR A 138 -2.79 1.80 14.93
C THR A 138 -3.39 2.14 16.28
N GLU A 139 -2.54 2.33 17.28
CA GLU A 139 -2.96 2.68 18.64
C GLU A 139 -3.66 4.03 18.69
N LEU A 140 -3.16 5.03 17.97
CA LEU A 140 -3.86 6.29 17.76
C LEU A 140 -5.26 6.07 17.17
N LEU A 141 -5.38 5.34 16.07
CA LEU A 141 -6.68 5.15 15.42
C LEU A 141 -7.67 4.39 16.30
N LYS A 142 -7.17 3.53 17.21
CA LYS A 142 -8.00 2.91 18.25
C LYS A 142 -8.47 3.95 19.29
N SER A 143 -7.61 4.86 19.71
CA SER A 143 -7.95 5.89 20.72
C SER A 143 -8.86 7.02 20.19
N LEU A 144 -9.01 7.14 18.87
CA LEU A 144 -9.95 8.06 18.24
C LEU A 144 -11.40 7.57 18.28
N GLU A 145 -11.67 6.33 18.71
CA GLU A 145 -13.04 5.78 18.81
C GLU A 145 -13.83 5.93 17.50
N LEU A 146 -13.17 5.60 16.39
CA LEU A 146 -13.73 5.80 15.05
C LEU A 146 -15.03 5.03 14.87
N THR A 147 -16.03 5.66 14.25
CA THR A 147 -17.24 4.97 13.80
C THR A 147 -16.90 3.96 12.72
N GLN A 148 -17.75 2.95 12.54
CA GLN A 148 -17.53 1.92 11.52
C GLN A 148 -17.35 2.51 10.11
N GLN A 149 -18.10 3.58 9.78
CA GLN A 149 -17.97 4.26 8.51
C GLN A 149 -16.61 4.96 8.35
N GLN A 150 -16.10 5.60 9.41
CA GLN A 150 -14.77 6.22 9.41
C GLN A 150 -13.68 5.15 9.22
N LYS A 151 -13.75 4.04 9.98
CA LYS A 151 -12.81 2.90 9.88
C LYS A 151 -12.71 2.39 8.45
N MET A 152 -13.84 2.16 7.78
CA MET A 152 -13.87 1.67 6.39
C MET A 152 -13.19 2.62 5.41
N LYS A 153 -13.52 3.91 5.47
CA LYS A 153 -12.98 4.91 4.55
C LYS A 153 -11.47 5.06 4.73
N ILE A 154 -11.00 5.08 5.99
CA ILE A 154 -9.58 5.14 6.33
C ILE A 154 -8.84 3.89 5.85
N ALA A 155 -9.36 2.69 6.13
CA ALA A 155 -8.74 1.45 5.70
C ALA A 155 -8.65 1.34 4.17
N ARG A 156 -9.70 1.77 3.46
CA ARG A 156 -9.70 1.82 2.00
C ARG A 156 -8.61 2.76 1.47
N ALA A 157 -8.51 3.97 2.01
CA ALA A 157 -7.50 4.93 1.61
C ALA A 157 -6.08 4.39 1.86
N ALA A 158 -5.86 3.76 3.02
CA ALA A 158 -4.59 3.14 3.36
C ALA A 158 -4.22 1.99 2.41
N GLU A 159 -5.15 1.09 2.09
CA GLU A 159 -4.89 -0.03 1.18
C GLU A 159 -4.62 0.44 -0.26
N GLN A 160 -5.38 1.42 -0.75
CA GLN A 160 -5.13 2.03 -2.06
C GLN A 160 -3.76 2.70 -2.13
N SER A 161 -3.33 3.37 -1.05
CA SER A 161 -1.99 3.97 -0.98
C SER A 161 -0.89 2.93 -0.94
N LYS A 162 -1.08 1.80 -0.24
CA LYS A 162 -0.14 0.67 -0.30
C LYS A 162 0.00 0.16 -1.72
N GLU A 163 -1.11 -0.17 -2.39
CA GLU A 163 -1.10 -0.66 -3.77
C GLU A 163 -0.33 0.27 -4.71
N LYS A 164 -0.68 1.56 -4.74
CA LYS A 164 0.01 2.54 -5.56
C LYS A 164 1.50 2.69 -5.22
N THR A 165 1.86 2.54 -3.94
CA THR A 165 3.26 2.56 -3.54
C THR A 165 4.01 1.39 -4.11
N TRP A 166 3.45 0.19 -4.06
CA TRP A 166 4.10 -0.95 -4.67
C TRP A 166 4.22 -0.79 -6.19
N ASP A 167 3.21 -0.23 -6.87
CA ASP A 167 3.31 0.12 -8.30
C ASP A 167 4.50 1.09 -8.55
N VAL A 168 4.62 2.16 -7.76
CA VAL A 168 5.73 3.13 -7.86
C VAL A 168 7.10 2.47 -7.61
N LEU A 169 7.20 1.53 -6.67
CA LEU A 169 8.46 0.84 -6.39
C LEU A 169 8.89 -0.09 -7.54
N GLY A 170 7.93 -0.76 -8.17
CA GLY A 170 8.16 -1.64 -9.33
C GLY A 170 8.34 -0.90 -10.67
N ASP A 171 8.09 0.41 -10.72
CA ASP A 171 8.25 1.22 -11.91
C ASP A 171 9.74 1.52 -12.16
N SER A 172 10.27 0.98 -13.26
CA SER A 172 11.66 1.18 -13.68
C SER A 172 11.88 2.48 -14.44
N THR A 173 10.82 3.20 -14.79
CA THR A 173 10.89 4.48 -15.50
C THR A 173 11.07 5.69 -14.57
N LEU A 174 10.83 5.49 -13.26
CA LEU A 174 10.96 6.53 -12.25
C LEU A 174 12.34 6.56 -11.61
N SER A 175 12.91 7.76 -11.47
CA SER A 175 14.09 7.99 -10.64
C SER A 175 13.77 7.80 -9.15
N LYS A 176 14.81 7.64 -8.33
CA LYS A 176 14.69 7.56 -6.87
C LYS A 176 13.95 8.77 -6.29
N GLU A 177 14.29 9.98 -6.72
CA GLU A 177 13.68 11.24 -6.27
C GLU A 177 12.20 11.32 -6.67
N GLN A 178 11.86 10.82 -7.86
CA GLN A 178 10.48 10.73 -8.32
C GLN A 178 9.68 9.73 -7.48
N LYS A 179 10.24 8.55 -7.18
CA LYS A 179 9.62 7.55 -6.29
C LYS A 179 9.37 8.12 -4.89
N ILE A 180 10.38 8.75 -4.29
CA ILE A 180 10.27 9.38 -2.97
C ILE A 180 9.17 10.46 -2.96
N THR A 181 9.18 11.34 -3.96
CA THR A 181 8.17 12.41 -4.10
C THR A 181 6.76 11.84 -4.20
N GLN A 182 6.55 10.83 -5.04
CA GLN A 182 5.24 10.20 -5.21
C GLN A 182 4.77 9.49 -3.94
N ILE A 183 5.65 8.75 -3.25
CA ILE A 183 5.32 8.08 -1.99
C ILE A 183 5.00 9.09 -0.88
N LYS A 184 5.76 10.19 -0.80
CA LYS A 184 5.49 11.27 0.15
C LYS A 184 4.11 11.89 -0.09
N LYS A 185 3.76 12.15 -1.35
CA LYS A 185 2.44 12.64 -1.74
C LYS A 185 1.34 11.65 -1.32
N MET A 186 1.50 10.37 -1.61
CA MET A 186 0.53 9.34 -1.21
C MET A 186 0.33 9.27 0.31
N LYS A 187 1.41 9.38 1.10
CA LYS A 187 1.32 9.43 2.57
C LYS A 187 0.54 10.66 3.04
N GLN A 188 0.75 11.81 2.40
CA GLN A 188 0.04 13.04 2.71
C GLN A 188 -1.44 12.94 2.33
N ASP A 189 -1.76 12.38 1.16
CA ASP A 189 -3.14 12.16 0.71
C ASP A 189 -3.92 11.26 1.68
N VAL A 190 -3.31 10.18 2.18
CA VAL A 190 -3.95 9.33 3.21
C VAL A 190 -4.10 10.08 4.54
N THR A 191 -3.11 10.88 4.93
CA THR A 191 -3.21 11.70 6.15
C THR A 191 -4.40 12.66 6.05
N ASN A 192 -4.54 13.36 4.92
CA ASN A 192 -5.64 14.27 4.67
C ASN A 192 -6.99 13.52 4.68
N THR A 193 -7.04 12.37 4.00
CA THR A 193 -8.25 11.53 3.98
C THR A 193 -8.64 11.09 5.39
N ILE A 194 -7.69 10.69 6.23
CA ILE A 194 -7.95 10.37 7.64
C ILE A 194 -8.58 11.58 8.31
N ARG A 195 -7.90 12.74 8.27
CA ARG A 195 -8.36 13.98 8.91
C ARG A 195 -9.79 14.36 8.50
N GLU A 196 -10.09 14.30 7.21
CA GLU A 196 -11.42 14.61 6.66
C GLU A 196 -12.53 13.68 7.16
N GLN A 197 -12.18 12.46 7.59
CA GLN A 197 -13.16 11.55 8.18
C GLN A 197 -13.37 11.81 9.67
N LEU A 198 -12.49 12.54 10.35
CA LEU A 198 -12.53 12.75 11.79
C LEU A 198 -13.48 13.91 12.17
N THR A 199 -14.14 13.78 13.32
CA THR A 199 -14.82 14.89 14.00
C THR A 199 -13.81 15.93 14.50
N ALA A 200 -14.25 17.14 14.87
CA ALA A 200 -13.36 18.18 15.39
C ALA A 200 -12.50 17.69 16.58
N GLU A 201 -13.12 17.01 17.56
CA GLU A 201 -12.43 16.47 18.72
C GLU A 201 -11.39 15.38 18.35
N GLN A 202 -11.75 14.50 17.42
CA GLN A 202 -10.83 13.48 16.90
C GLN A 202 -9.66 14.11 16.12
N GLN A 203 -9.91 15.18 15.36
CA GLN A 203 -8.85 15.92 14.66
C GLN A 203 -7.85 16.53 15.64
N THR A 204 -8.29 17.11 16.75
CA THR A 204 -7.39 17.65 17.78
C THR A 204 -6.45 16.57 18.34
N LYS A 205 -6.98 15.39 18.68
CA LYS A 205 -6.16 14.25 19.13
C LYS A 205 -5.19 13.77 18.05
N PHE A 206 -5.66 13.69 16.80
CA PHE A 206 -4.83 13.28 15.67
C PHE A 206 -3.70 14.28 15.38
N ASP A 207 -3.97 15.58 15.50
CA ASP A 207 -2.99 16.64 15.28
C ASP A 207 -1.93 16.71 16.38
N ALA A 208 -2.34 16.54 17.65
CA ALA A 208 -1.40 16.45 18.77
C ALA A 208 -0.42 15.27 18.59
N TRP A 209 -0.93 14.09 18.22
CA TRP A 209 -0.08 12.94 17.90
C TRP A 209 0.84 13.21 16.70
N ARG A 210 0.33 13.87 15.66
CA ARG A 210 1.12 14.24 14.47
C ARG A 210 2.28 15.17 14.81
N GLN A 211 2.10 16.12 15.72
CA GLN A 211 3.15 17.02 16.18
C GLN A 211 4.23 16.23 16.94
N GLN A 212 3.84 15.39 17.89
CA GLN A 212 4.76 14.53 18.64
C GLN A 212 5.60 13.63 17.72
N GLN A 213 4.99 13.04 16.68
CA GLN A 213 5.70 12.18 15.74
C GLN A 213 6.55 12.93 14.70
N GLN A 214 6.31 14.23 14.47
CA GLN A 214 7.19 15.03 13.59
C GLN A 214 8.49 15.40 14.29
N GLU A 215 8.45 15.61 15.61
CA GLU A 215 9.65 15.84 16.42
C GLU A 215 10.56 14.61 16.45
N ASP A 216 10.00 13.40 16.45
CA ASP A 216 10.76 12.13 16.47
C ASP A 216 11.45 11.76 15.14
N PHE A 217 11.08 12.40 14.01
CA PHE A 217 11.55 12.04 12.66
C PHE A 217 12.48 13.08 12.02
N VAL A 218 12.99 14.04 12.80
CA VAL A 218 14.06 14.96 12.36
C VAL A 218 15.40 14.23 12.40
N PHE A 219 15.72 13.49 11.33
CA PHE A 219 17.07 13.01 11.00
C PHE A 219 17.29 13.07 9.49
#